data_AF-A0AAD5MP43-F1
#
_entry.id   AF-A0AAD5MP43-F1
#
_cell.length_a   1.000
_cell.length_b   1.000
_cell.length_c   1.000
_cell.angle_alpha   90.00
_cell.angle_beta   90.00
_cell.angle_gamma   90.00
#
_symmetry.space_group_name_H-M   'P 1'
#
loop_
_entity.id
_entity.type
_entity.pdbx_description
1 polymer ?
#
loop_
_entity_poly.entity_id
_entity_poly.type
_entity_poly.pdbx_seq_one_letter_code
_entity_poly.pdbx_strand_id
1 'polypeptide(L)'
;MEARDLIKRLLKRHVETRLGAGPEDAEEIKQHPFFRHLNWDLVFARQLEPPFKPEMKSEEDASLFDTRFTKMTPVDSPCDSTFSLTGDNPFAGFTYVAPSVLEAMNEPDPPQVTRARSPRKPQFLQDGHSCEHNANHGPLSHLLTNTADPSITLRVDDAMDTSTTPRASESRANHLLS
;
A
#
# COMPACT_ATOMS: atom_id res chain seq x y z
N MET A 1 -28.07 -9.24 -23.56
CA MET A 1 -28.03 -10.52 -22.80
C MET A 1 -26.60 -11.03 -22.55
N GLU A 2 -25.63 -10.51 -23.28
CA GLU A 2 -24.21 -10.87 -23.33
C GLU A 2 -23.51 -10.67 -21.98
N ALA A 3 -23.83 -9.60 -21.24
CA ALA A 3 -23.26 -9.36 -19.91
C ALA A 3 -23.59 -10.47 -18.91
N ARG A 4 -24.86 -10.93 -18.90
CA ARG A 4 -25.31 -12.03 -18.05
C ARG A 4 -24.60 -13.33 -18.41
N ASP A 5 -24.41 -13.58 -19.69
CA ASP A 5 -23.70 -14.79 -20.16
C ASP A 5 -22.22 -14.77 -19.75
N LEU A 6 -21.55 -13.64 -19.97
CA LEU A 6 -20.16 -13.42 -19.55
C LEU A 6 -19.98 -13.74 -18.05
N ILE A 7 -20.82 -13.13 -17.20
CA ILE A 7 -20.75 -13.34 -15.75
C ILE A 7 -20.99 -14.82 -15.40
N LYS A 8 -21.99 -15.47 -16.02
CA LYS A 8 -22.26 -16.89 -15.76
C LYS A 8 -21.08 -17.79 -16.13
N ARG A 9 -20.41 -17.53 -17.25
CA ARG A 9 -19.27 -18.35 -17.72
C ARG A 9 -18.00 -18.08 -16.90
N LEU A 10 -17.77 -16.84 -16.47
CA LEU A 10 -16.67 -16.48 -15.57
C LEU A 10 -16.84 -17.05 -14.16
N LEU A 11 -18.09 -17.13 -13.66
CA LEU A 11 -18.40 -17.58 -12.30
C LEU A 11 -18.74 -19.08 -12.21
N LYS A 12 -18.28 -19.90 -13.16
CA LYS A 12 -18.40 -21.35 -13.01
C LYS A 12 -17.52 -21.86 -11.87
N ARG A 13 -18.14 -22.66 -11.00
CA ARG A 13 -17.49 -23.32 -9.85
C ARG A 13 -16.35 -24.22 -10.29
N HIS A 14 -16.58 -25.06 -11.30
CA HIS A 14 -15.58 -25.97 -11.85
C HIS A 14 -14.63 -25.20 -12.79
N VAL A 15 -13.35 -25.17 -12.42
CA VAL A 15 -12.30 -24.39 -13.12
C VAL A 15 -12.21 -24.79 -14.58
N GLU A 16 -12.19 -26.08 -14.90
CA GLU A 16 -12.07 -26.60 -16.28
C GLU A 16 -13.15 -26.09 -17.24
N THR A 17 -14.30 -25.67 -16.71
CA THR A 17 -15.43 -25.17 -17.51
C THR A 17 -15.59 -23.66 -17.48
N ARG A 18 -14.73 -22.98 -16.72
CA ARG A 18 -14.72 -21.52 -16.55
C ARG A 18 -14.15 -20.88 -17.82
N LEU A 19 -14.79 -19.81 -18.27
CA LEU A 19 -14.29 -19.00 -19.37
C LEU A 19 -12.86 -18.53 -19.07
N GLY A 20 -11.94 -18.79 -20.00
CA GLY A 20 -10.52 -18.45 -19.89
C GLY A 20 -9.68 -19.40 -19.06
N ALA A 21 -10.20 -20.57 -18.65
CA ALA A 21 -9.39 -21.60 -17.99
C ALA A 21 -8.85 -22.66 -18.97
N GLY A 22 -9.26 -22.61 -20.24
CA GLY A 22 -8.79 -23.49 -21.30
C GLY A 22 -7.43 -23.06 -21.87
N PRO A 23 -6.92 -23.77 -22.90
CA PRO A 23 -5.61 -23.49 -23.50
C PRO A 23 -5.54 -22.13 -24.23
N GLU A 24 -6.69 -21.58 -24.64
CA GLU A 24 -6.77 -20.24 -25.24
C GLU A 24 -6.76 -19.10 -24.21
N ASP A 25 -6.91 -19.43 -22.91
CA ASP A 25 -6.79 -18.51 -21.79
C ASP A 25 -7.53 -17.18 -22.02
N ALA A 26 -6.81 -16.06 -22.00
CA ALA A 26 -7.38 -14.74 -22.16
C ALA A 26 -8.06 -14.51 -23.53
N GLU A 27 -7.66 -15.23 -24.59
CA GLU A 27 -8.26 -15.05 -25.92
C GLU A 27 -9.72 -15.48 -25.95
N GLU A 28 -10.10 -16.52 -25.19
CA GLU A 28 -11.50 -16.95 -25.06
C GLU A 28 -12.36 -15.83 -24.46
N ILE A 29 -11.80 -15.08 -23.50
CA ILE A 29 -12.48 -13.94 -22.86
C ILE A 29 -12.59 -12.77 -23.86
N LYS A 30 -11.50 -12.45 -24.56
CA LYS A 30 -11.44 -11.34 -25.53
C LYS A 30 -12.43 -11.51 -26.68
N GLN A 31 -12.66 -12.74 -27.13
CA GLN A 31 -13.59 -13.08 -28.21
C GLN A 31 -15.05 -13.11 -27.78
N HIS A 32 -15.35 -12.99 -26.48
CA HIS A 32 -16.71 -13.03 -25.98
C HIS A 32 -17.57 -11.88 -26.58
N PRO A 33 -18.83 -12.13 -27.02
CA PRO A 33 -19.66 -11.11 -27.68
C PRO A 33 -19.91 -9.83 -26.88
N PHE A 34 -19.74 -9.88 -25.56
CA PHE A 34 -19.77 -8.69 -24.70
C PHE A 34 -18.71 -7.64 -25.11
N PHE A 35 -17.53 -8.08 -25.57
CA PHE A 35 -16.43 -7.21 -25.97
C PHE A 35 -16.36 -6.95 -27.48
N ARG A 36 -17.41 -7.28 -28.27
CA ARG A 36 -17.39 -7.16 -29.74
C ARG A 36 -17.11 -5.75 -30.27
N HIS A 37 -17.31 -4.72 -29.46
CA HIS A 37 -17.07 -3.31 -29.83
C HIS A 37 -15.73 -2.78 -29.29
N LEU A 38 -14.94 -3.63 -28.63
CA LEU A 38 -13.67 -3.28 -28.02
C LEU A 38 -12.52 -3.77 -28.91
N ASN A 39 -11.65 -2.85 -29.32
CA ASN A 39 -10.38 -3.22 -29.96
C ASN A 39 -9.30 -3.35 -28.88
N TRP A 40 -8.82 -4.57 -28.65
CA TRP A 40 -7.85 -4.89 -27.61
C TRP A 40 -6.46 -4.28 -27.84
N ASP A 41 -6.06 -4.08 -29.10
CA ASP A 41 -4.78 -3.42 -29.43
C ASP A 41 -4.82 -1.94 -29.03
N LEU A 42 -5.96 -1.27 -29.26
CA LEU A 42 -6.16 0.12 -28.84
C LEU A 42 -6.24 0.25 -27.31
N VAL A 43 -6.84 -0.72 -26.62
CA VAL A 43 -6.84 -0.78 -25.14
C VAL A 43 -5.40 -0.90 -24.63
N PHE A 44 -4.63 -1.84 -25.17
CA PHE A 44 -3.25 -2.08 -24.76
C PHE A 44 -2.38 -0.85 -24.99
N ALA A 45 -2.55 -0.19 -26.13
CA ALA A 45 -1.87 1.06 -26.47
C ALA A 45 -2.41 2.30 -25.73
N ARG A 46 -3.42 2.14 -24.84
CA ARG A 46 -4.08 3.23 -24.09
C ARG A 46 -4.64 4.33 -24.97
N GLN A 47 -5.13 3.98 -26.17
CA GLN A 47 -5.66 4.93 -27.16
C GLN A 47 -7.19 5.08 -27.09
N LEU A 48 -7.89 4.19 -26.39
CA LEU A 48 -9.31 4.36 -26.14
C LEU A 48 -9.54 5.39 -25.03
N GLU A 49 -10.49 6.29 -25.25
CA GLU A 49 -10.92 7.22 -24.23
C GLU A 49 -11.64 6.45 -23.09
N PRO A 50 -11.20 6.59 -21.83
CA PRO A 50 -11.90 5.96 -20.72
C PRO A 50 -13.27 6.62 -20.53
N PRO A 51 -14.34 5.84 -20.27
CA PRO A 51 -15.70 6.37 -20.11
C PRO A 51 -15.85 7.25 -18.86
N PHE A 52 -14.93 7.13 -17.91
CA PHE A 52 -14.88 7.95 -16.71
C PHE A 52 -13.44 8.46 -16.54
N LYS A 53 -13.30 9.78 -16.45
CA LYS A 53 -12.05 10.47 -16.12
C LYS A 53 -12.29 11.18 -14.78
N PRO A 54 -11.66 10.73 -13.69
CA PRO A 54 -11.79 11.45 -12.43
C PRO A 54 -11.20 12.86 -12.55
N GLU A 55 -11.86 13.83 -11.95
CA GLU A 55 -11.34 15.20 -11.87
C GLU A 55 -10.23 15.27 -10.83
N MET A 56 -9.07 15.78 -11.24
CA MET A 56 -7.95 16.08 -10.34
C MET A 56 -7.85 17.58 -10.13
N LYS A 57 -7.82 18.02 -8.88
CA LYS A 57 -7.76 19.45 -8.53
C LYS A 57 -6.32 19.99 -8.52
N SER A 58 -5.35 19.14 -8.23
CA SER A 58 -3.91 19.47 -8.15
C SER A 58 -3.05 18.20 -8.24
N GLU A 59 -1.73 18.37 -8.34
CA GLU A 59 -0.75 17.27 -8.32
C GLU A 59 -0.75 16.52 -6.97
N GLU A 60 -1.12 17.20 -5.89
CA GLU A 60 -1.20 16.64 -4.53
C GLU A 60 -2.63 16.24 -4.14
N ASP A 61 -3.56 16.15 -5.10
CA ASP A 61 -4.96 15.85 -4.82
C ASP A 61 -5.15 14.43 -4.28
N ALA A 62 -5.56 14.34 -3.01
CA ALA A 62 -5.85 13.09 -2.32
C ALA A 62 -7.37 12.87 -2.11
N SER A 63 -8.24 13.58 -2.84
CA SER A 63 -9.70 13.55 -2.62
C SER A 63 -10.39 12.22 -2.96
N LEU A 64 -9.76 11.37 -3.77
CA LEU A 64 -10.24 10.02 -4.10
C LEU A 64 -9.81 8.95 -3.08
N PHE A 65 -9.00 9.33 -2.08
CA PHE A 65 -8.62 8.46 -0.97
C PHE A 65 -9.58 8.65 0.21
N ASP A 66 -9.81 7.57 0.98
CA ASP A 66 -10.61 7.67 2.20
C ASP A 66 -9.94 8.64 3.19
N THR A 67 -10.70 9.64 3.64
CA THR A 67 -10.25 10.68 4.56
C THR A 67 -9.73 10.14 5.89
N ARG A 68 -10.11 8.91 6.28
CA ARG A 68 -9.56 8.26 7.47
C ARG A 68 -8.05 8.06 7.36
N PHE A 69 -7.51 7.84 6.16
CA PHE A 69 -6.07 7.67 5.96
C PHE A 69 -5.38 9.01 5.68
N THR A 70 -5.97 9.89 4.87
CA THR A 70 -5.33 11.17 4.52
C THR A 70 -5.26 12.16 5.69
N LYS A 71 -6.09 11.98 6.72
CA LYS A 71 -6.01 12.72 7.98
C LYS A 71 -5.02 12.12 8.99
N MET A 72 -4.55 10.90 8.78
CA MET A 72 -3.54 10.30 9.65
C MET A 72 -2.19 10.98 9.40
N THR A 73 -1.48 11.28 10.47
CA THR A 73 -0.08 11.69 10.35
C THR A 73 0.72 10.54 9.74
N PRO A 74 1.49 10.75 8.66
CA PRO A 74 2.32 9.71 8.08
C PRO A 74 3.47 9.43 9.04
N VAL A 75 3.29 8.44 9.92
CA VAL A 75 4.30 8.01 10.89
C VAL A 75 4.50 6.51 10.76
N ASP A 76 5.76 6.09 10.78
CA ASP A 76 6.09 4.67 10.85
C ASP A 76 5.70 4.13 12.24
N SER A 77 5.18 2.91 12.30
CA SER A 77 4.96 2.24 13.57
C SER A 77 6.29 2.04 14.31
N PRO A 78 6.37 2.27 15.63
CA PRO A 78 7.54 1.91 16.41
C PRO A 78 7.88 0.42 16.21
N CYS A 79 9.17 0.12 16.09
CA CYS A 79 9.66 -1.23 15.94
C CYS A 79 10.62 -1.52 17.09
N ASP A 80 10.21 -2.40 18.01
CA ASP A 80 11.02 -2.76 19.19
C ASP A 80 12.12 -3.78 18.87
N SER A 81 12.08 -4.39 17.68
CA SER A 81 13.06 -5.41 17.30
C SER A 81 14.33 -4.77 16.75
N THR A 82 15.43 -4.98 17.47
CA THR A 82 16.78 -4.89 16.90
C THR A 82 16.99 -6.09 15.98
N PHE A 83 16.49 -6.00 14.74
CA PHE A 83 16.70 -7.02 13.72
C PHE A 83 18.20 -7.19 13.49
N SER A 84 18.79 -8.22 14.12
CA SER A 84 20.19 -8.54 13.92
C SER A 84 20.31 -9.39 12.65
N LEU A 85 21.06 -8.91 11.66
CA LEU A 85 21.34 -9.63 10.42
C LEU A 85 22.36 -10.77 10.62
N THR A 86 22.40 -11.34 11.82
CA THR A 86 23.37 -12.36 12.23
C THR A 86 22.81 -13.73 11.83
N GLY A 87 22.79 -14.00 10.53
CA GLY A 87 22.28 -15.24 9.93
C GLY A 87 21.98 -15.09 8.44
N ASP A 88 21.28 -16.08 7.88
CA ASP A 88 20.77 -16.01 6.51
C ASP A 88 19.75 -14.86 6.40
N ASN A 89 20.09 -13.80 5.65
CA ASN A 89 19.20 -12.67 5.43
C ASN A 89 18.03 -13.11 4.53
N PRO A 90 16.77 -13.20 5.03
CA PRO A 90 15.63 -13.61 4.22
C PRO A 90 15.26 -12.58 3.13
N PHE A 91 15.85 -11.38 3.18
CA PHE A 91 15.64 -10.29 2.21
C PHE A 91 16.78 -10.16 1.19
N ALA A 92 17.70 -11.13 1.11
CA ALA A 92 18.69 -11.15 0.04
C ALA A 92 17.98 -11.15 -1.33
N GLY A 93 18.30 -10.17 -2.19
CA GLY A 93 17.63 -9.98 -3.49
C GLY A 93 16.35 -9.13 -3.47
N PHE A 94 15.96 -8.55 -2.31
CA PHE A 94 14.79 -7.67 -2.23
C PHE A 94 15.00 -6.32 -2.91
N THR A 95 16.24 -5.79 -2.87
CA THR A 95 16.54 -4.49 -3.48
C THR A 95 16.45 -4.56 -5.00
N TYR A 96 15.56 -3.75 -5.57
CA TYR A 96 15.38 -3.60 -7.01
C TYR A 96 15.38 -2.11 -7.38
N VAL A 97 16.13 -1.77 -8.43
CA VAL A 97 16.04 -0.48 -9.10
C VAL A 97 15.68 -0.78 -10.56
N ALA A 98 14.60 -0.17 -11.04
CA ALA A 98 14.16 -0.37 -12.42
C ALA A 98 15.28 0.09 -13.39
N PRO A 99 15.58 -0.68 -14.47
CA PRO A 99 16.59 -0.27 -15.45
C PRO A 99 16.37 1.12 -16.02
N SER A 100 15.11 1.52 -16.24
CA SER A 100 14.75 2.86 -16.71
C SER A 100 15.11 3.97 -15.72
N VAL A 101 15.08 3.70 -14.41
CA VAL A 101 15.52 4.65 -13.38
C VAL A 101 17.04 4.76 -13.40
N LEU A 102 17.75 3.65 -13.56
CA LEU A 102 19.22 3.65 -13.67
C LEU A 102 19.67 4.42 -14.92
N GLU A 103 19.00 4.23 -16.05
CA GLU A 103 19.25 4.97 -17.29
C GLU A 103 19.01 6.46 -17.11
N ALA A 104 17.85 6.85 -16.55
CA ALA A 104 17.55 8.25 -16.27
C ALA A 104 18.53 8.91 -15.29
N MET A 105 19.12 8.16 -14.36
CA MET A 105 20.15 8.66 -13.45
C MET A 105 21.52 8.87 -14.14
N ASN A 106 21.77 8.21 -15.28
CA ASN A 106 23.00 8.33 -16.06
C ASN A 106 22.90 9.38 -17.17
N GLU A 107 21.72 9.97 -17.40
CA GLU A 107 21.54 11.09 -18.32
C GLU A 107 22.22 12.38 -17.81
N PRO A 108 22.64 13.30 -18.70
CA PRO A 108 23.36 14.53 -18.32
C PRO A 108 22.59 15.44 -17.34
N ASP A 109 21.26 15.42 -17.42
CA ASP A 109 20.34 16.14 -16.54
C ASP A 109 19.41 15.14 -15.82
N PRO A 110 19.86 14.53 -14.70
CA PRO A 110 19.06 13.53 -14.01
C PRO A 110 17.80 14.18 -13.41
N PRO A 111 16.65 13.48 -13.42
CA PRO A 111 15.44 13.99 -12.79
C PRO A 111 15.69 14.24 -11.30
N GLN A 112 15.12 15.32 -10.77
CA GLN A 112 15.21 15.66 -9.35
C GLN A 112 14.51 14.59 -8.53
N VAL A 113 15.28 13.62 -8.02
CA VAL A 113 14.76 12.60 -7.10
C VAL A 113 14.43 13.32 -5.80
N THR A 114 13.15 13.61 -5.58
CA THR A 114 12.68 14.05 -4.26
C THR A 114 12.92 12.87 -3.31
N ARG A 115 13.90 13.01 -2.42
CA ARG A 115 14.10 12.03 -1.35
C ARG A 115 12.78 11.95 -0.59
N ALA A 116 12.19 10.77 -0.51
CA ALA A 116 11.03 10.54 0.32
C ALA A 116 11.34 11.08 1.72
N ARG A 117 10.50 11.98 2.22
CA ARG A 117 10.64 12.51 3.57
C ARG A 117 10.30 11.35 4.50
N SER A 118 11.33 10.66 5.01
CA SER A 118 11.12 9.73 6.12
C SER A 118 10.58 10.54 7.30
N PRO A 119 9.45 10.16 7.90
CA PRO A 119 8.92 10.81 9.09
C PRO A 119 9.83 10.64 10.32
N ARG A 120 10.94 9.91 10.20
CA ARG A 120 11.92 9.66 11.25
C ARG A 120 12.58 10.97 11.65
N LYS A 121 11.92 11.74 12.51
CA LYS A 121 12.55 12.76 13.35
C LYS A 121 13.34 12.01 14.42
N PRO A 122 14.68 12.05 14.44
CA PRO A 122 15.41 11.53 15.59
C PRO A 122 15.15 12.47 16.77
N GLN A 123 14.21 12.11 17.64
CA GLN A 123 14.21 12.63 19.00
C GLN A 123 15.38 11.95 19.72
N PHE A 124 16.57 12.56 19.63
CA PHE A 124 17.57 12.36 20.68
C PHE A 124 16.98 12.98 21.95
N LEU A 125 16.48 12.10 22.83
CA LEU A 125 16.27 12.41 24.22
C LEU A 125 17.66 12.67 24.83
N GLN A 126 18.05 13.93 24.94
CA GLN A 126 19.27 14.32 25.64
C GLN A 126 18.87 14.74 27.06
N ASP A 127 18.80 13.77 27.96
CA ASP A 127 18.80 14.05 29.39
C ASP A 127 20.25 14.33 29.84
N GLY A 128 20.54 15.62 30.02
CA GLY A 128 21.16 16.16 31.24
C GLY A 128 22.62 15.79 31.59
N HIS A 129 23.58 16.45 30.96
CA HIS A 129 24.75 16.96 31.69
C HIS A 129 24.76 18.50 31.56
N SER A 130 24.68 19.17 32.70
CA SER A 130 24.56 20.61 32.87
C SER A 130 25.87 21.34 32.53
N CYS A 131 25.77 22.39 31.72
CA CYS A 131 26.67 23.53 31.79
C CYS A 131 25.87 24.82 31.56
N GLU A 132 25.74 25.60 32.64
CA GLU A 132 25.09 26.89 32.69
C GLU A 132 25.83 27.90 31.79
N HIS A 133 25.11 28.67 30.98
CA HIS A 133 25.41 30.07 30.72
C HIS A 133 24.11 30.85 30.48
N ASN A 134 23.97 31.90 31.29
CA ASN A 134 22.86 32.82 31.36
C ASN A 134 22.95 33.88 30.24
N ALA A 135 21.85 34.10 29.51
CA ALA A 135 21.51 35.42 28.97
C ALA A 135 20.02 35.48 28.59
N ASN A 136 19.30 36.34 29.32
CA ASN A 136 17.96 36.85 29.06
C ASN A 136 17.67 37.18 27.59
N HIS A 137 16.48 36.82 27.09
CA HIS A 137 15.53 37.74 26.45
C HIS A 137 14.10 37.17 26.59
N GLY A 138 13.15 38.06 26.92
CA GLY A 138 11.80 37.77 27.41
C GLY A 138 10.75 37.27 26.39
N PRO A 139 9.46 37.23 26.79
CA PRO A 139 8.47 36.30 26.24
C PRO A 139 7.64 36.90 25.11
N LEU A 140 7.17 36.06 24.18
CA LEU A 140 5.99 36.36 23.37
C LEU A 140 4.88 35.35 23.65
N SER A 141 4.00 35.77 24.56
CA SER A 141 2.62 35.34 24.72
C SER A 141 1.77 35.73 23.51
N HIS A 142 0.96 34.82 22.99
CA HIS A 142 -0.40 35.04 22.44
C HIS A 142 -1.06 33.64 22.31
N LEU A 143 -1.76 33.14 23.35
CA LEU A 143 -3.23 33.15 23.53
C LEU A 143 -3.97 32.61 22.28
N LEU A 144 -4.47 31.35 22.34
CA LEU A 144 -5.84 30.92 22.70
C LEU A 144 -6.86 31.43 21.67
N THR A 145 -7.77 30.63 21.11
CA THR A 145 -8.75 29.75 21.77
C THR A 145 -9.35 28.79 20.73
N ASN A 146 -9.68 27.55 21.11
CA ASN A 146 -10.99 27.07 20.68
C ASN A 146 -11.65 26.20 21.74
N THR A 147 -12.91 26.54 21.96
CA THR A 147 -13.79 26.19 23.05
C THR A 147 -14.26 24.74 22.98
N ALA A 148 -14.31 24.09 24.13
CA ALA A 148 -15.01 22.83 24.34
C ALA A 148 -16.53 23.01 24.24
N ASP A 149 -17.22 22.04 23.65
CA ASP A 149 -18.63 21.76 23.93
C ASP A 149 -18.75 20.28 24.35
N PRO A 150 -19.24 19.98 25.57
CA PRO A 150 -19.34 18.64 26.10
C PRO A 150 -20.73 18.06 25.83
N SER A 151 -20.81 16.96 25.06
CA SER A 151 -21.78 15.86 25.25
C SER A 151 -21.74 14.90 24.05
N ILE A 152 -21.21 13.70 24.27
CA ILE A 152 -21.83 12.40 23.89
C ILE A 152 -20.83 11.33 24.35
N THR A 153 -21.15 10.74 25.50
CA THR A 153 -20.50 9.53 26.01
C THR A 153 -21.02 8.34 25.23
N LEU A 154 -20.18 7.64 24.45
CA LEU A 154 -20.47 6.27 24.04
C LEU A 154 -19.21 5.41 24.16
N ARG A 155 -19.48 4.18 24.62
CA ARG A 155 -18.61 3.27 25.34
C ARG A 155 -17.51 2.69 24.45
N VAL A 156 -16.36 2.49 25.09
CA VAL A 156 -15.32 1.55 24.66
C VAL A 156 -15.91 0.14 24.77
N ASP A 157 -15.37 -0.80 24.00
CA ASP A 157 -15.63 -2.25 24.00
C ASP A 157 -16.50 -2.74 22.84
N ASP A 158 -15.84 -3.03 21.72
CA ASP A 158 -15.98 -4.31 21.01
C ASP A 158 -14.71 -4.55 20.21
N ALA A 159 -13.72 -5.13 20.87
CA ALA A 159 -12.52 -5.66 20.24
C ALA A 159 -12.90 -6.94 19.49
N MET A 160 -12.55 -7.01 18.21
CA MET A 160 -12.65 -8.24 17.42
C MET A 160 -11.51 -9.17 17.86
N ASP A 161 -11.82 -10.11 18.75
CA ASP A 161 -10.91 -11.20 19.13
C ASP A 161 -10.77 -12.18 17.95
N THR A 162 -9.62 -12.16 17.29
CA THR A 162 -9.26 -13.14 16.26
C THR A 162 -8.21 -14.13 16.78
N SER A 163 -8.35 -14.59 18.01
CA SER A 163 -7.63 -15.76 18.49
C SER A 163 -8.48 -17.02 18.29
N THR A 164 -8.33 -17.67 17.14
CA THR A 164 -8.39 -19.15 16.98
C THR A 164 -8.22 -19.48 15.49
N THR A 165 -7.02 -19.86 15.10
CA THR A 165 -6.81 -20.73 13.93
C THR A 165 -5.73 -21.73 14.31
N PRO A 166 -6.03 -23.04 14.39
CA PRO A 166 -5.03 -24.03 14.74
C PRO A 166 -4.05 -24.24 13.58
N ARG A 167 -2.76 -24.14 13.91
CA ARG A 167 -1.63 -24.47 13.04
C ARG A 167 -1.65 -25.97 12.74
N ALA A 168 -1.88 -26.35 11.48
CA ALA A 168 -1.69 -27.73 11.05
C ALA A 168 -0.19 -28.05 11.09
N SER A 169 0.22 -28.86 12.07
CA SER A 169 1.57 -29.44 12.12
C SER A 169 1.67 -30.58 11.11
N GLU A 170 2.68 -30.48 10.26
CA GLU A 170 3.15 -31.52 9.35
C GLU A 170 3.45 -32.82 10.11
N SER A 171 2.84 -33.93 9.67
CA SER A 171 3.32 -35.27 10.00
C SER A 171 4.11 -35.79 8.81
N ARG A 172 5.43 -35.77 8.92
CA ARG A 172 6.33 -36.47 8.01
C ARG A 172 7.46 -37.10 8.82
N ALA A 173 7.17 -38.27 9.40
CA ALA A 173 8.18 -39.15 9.95
C ALA A 173 8.59 -40.16 8.88
N ASN A 174 9.77 -39.96 8.31
CA ASN A 174 10.53 -41.04 7.70
C ASN A 174 11.17 -41.87 8.83
N HIS A 175 10.99 -43.20 8.77
CA HIS A 175 11.94 -44.12 9.39
C HIS A 175 12.34 -45.17 8.36
N LEU A 176 13.63 -45.17 8.05
CA LEU A 176 14.36 -46.21 7.35
C LEU A 176 14.42 -47.48 8.22
N LEU A 177 14.33 -48.67 7.62
CA LEU A 177 15.42 -49.67 7.54
C LEU A 177 14.91 -51.03 7.06
N SER A 178 15.72 -51.62 6.17
CA SER A 178 15.80 -53.02 5.67
C SER A 178 14.66 -53.56 4.80
#